data_AF-A0ABF7PVA2-F1
#
_entry.id   AF-A0ABF7PVA2-F1
#
_cell.length_a   1.000
_cell.length_b   1.000
_cell.length_c   1.000
_cell.angle_alpha   90.00
_cell.angle_beta   90.00
_cell.angle_gamma   90.00
#
_symmetry.space_group_name_H-M   'P 1'
#
loop_
_entity.id
_entity.type
_entity.pdbx_description
1 polymer ?
#
loop_
_entity_poly.entity_id
_entity_poly.type
_entity_poly.pdbx_seq_one_letter_code
_entity_poly.pdbx_strand_id
1 'polypeptide(L)'
;MNDLIFKKKIFEKILSIRTYDRKSSENALVNVNNKISKIEEFLEGISAGLNKLNNMDVFSKGNYLDYLTYRKGKELKKLEKLKHEYDKYHDIYLKKYGEEKKVDILIKTLNDTIIKEKVKSESLFLDEYVNYRICKKLGNNQ
;
A
#
# COMPACT_ATOMS: atom_id res chain seq x y z
N MET A 1 -21.53 10.83 -22.07
CA MET A 1 -20.62 9.69 -22.32
C MET A 1 -19.16 10.07 -22.57
N ASN A 2 -18.81 10.97 -23.51
CA ASN A 2 -17.39 11.29 -23.81
C ASN A 2 -16.64 12.00 -22.66
N ASP A 3 -17.32 12.89 -21.92
CA ASP A 3 -16.76 13.61 -20.76
C ASP A 3 -16.42 12.69 -19.57
N LEU A 4 -17.27 11.70 -19.28
CA LEU A 4 -17.02 10.73 -18.20
C LEU A 4 -15.83 9.82 -18.50
N ILE A 5 -15.67 9.40 -19.75
CA ILE A 5 -14.51 8.61 -20.21
C ILE A 5 -13.22 9.43 -20.09
N PHE A 6 -13.27 10.72 -20.43
CA PHE A 6 -12.13 11.62 -20.27
C PHE A 6 -11.75 11.80 -18.80
N LYS A 7 -12.72 12.07 -17.92
CA LYS A 7 -12.52 12.14 -16.46
C LYS A 7 -11.93 10.87 -15.88
N LYS A 8 -12.37 9.70 -16.35
CA LYS A 8 -11.82 8.40 -15.96
C LYS A 8 -10.33 8.29 -16.26
N LYS A 9 -9.91 8.64 -17.49
CA LYS A 9 -8.49 8.63 -17.87
C LYS A 9 -7.65 9.57 -17.00
N ILE A 10 -8.20 10.71 -16.58
CA ILE A 10 -7.51 11.63 -15.66
C ILE A 10 -7.31 10.96 -14.30
N PHE A 11 -8.36 10.37 -13.72
CA PHE A 11 -8.25 9.70 -12.43
C PHE A 11 -7.30 8.50 -12.46
N GLU A 12 -7.29 7.72 -13.54
CA GLU A 12 -6.33 6.62 -13.73
C GLU A 12 -4.87 7.10 -13.72
N LYS A 13 -4.59 8.25 -14.36
CA LYS A 13 -3.26 8.89 -14.29
C LYS A 13 -2.92 9.37 -12.88
N ILE A 14 -3.88 9.95 -12.17
CA ILE A 14 -3.66 10.37 -10.78
C ILE A 14 -3.39 9.15 -9.89
N LEU A 15 -4.12 8.05 -10.11
CA LEU A 15 -3.95 6.81 -9.37
C LEU A 15 -2.55 6.21 -9.58
N SER A 16 -2.03 6.22 -10.81
CA SER A 16 -0.69 5.69 -11.08
C SER A 16 0.40 6.50 -10.37
N ILE A 17 0.30 7.84 -10.38
CA ILE A 17 1.21 8.73 -9.65
C ILE A 17 1.16 8.45 -8.15
N ARG A 18 -0.05 8.35 -7.57
CA ARG A 18 -0.23 8.08 -6.14
C ARG A 18 0.28 6.70 -5.73
N THR A 19 0.03 5.69 -6.56
CA THR A 19 0.56 4.34 -6.35
C THR A 19 2.08 4.35 -6.30
N TYR A 20 2.73 5.08 -7.21
CA TYR A 20 4.18 5.22 -7.21
C TYR A 20 4.69 5.93 -5.95
N ASP A 21 4.07 7.05 -5.58
CA ASP A 21 4.46 7.82 -4.40
C ASP A 21 4.28 7.02 -3.09
N ARG A 22 3.19 6.25 -2.98
CA ARG A 22 2.97 5.31 -1.87
C ARG A 22 4.07 4.25 -1.81
N LYS A 23 4.40 3.60 -2.94
CA LYS A 23 5.47 2.58 -3.00
C LYS A 23 6.83 3.14 -2.58
N SER A 24 7.13 4.39 -2.94
CA SER A 24 8.35 5.06 -2.49
C SER A 24 8.41 5.16 -0.95
N SER A 25 7.30 5.55 -0.31
CA SER A 25 7.20 5.58 1.15
C SER A 25 7.22 4.19 1.80
N GLU A 26 6.62 3.19 1.16
CA GLU A 26 6.70 1.79 1.60
C GLU A 26 8.15 1.28 1.61
N ASN A 27 8.93 1.61 0.57
CA ASN A 27 10.34 1.25 0.52
C ASN A 27 11.16 1.89 1.65
N ALA A 28 10.84 3.13 2.03
CA ALA A 28 11.49 3.79 3.17
C ALA A 28 11.20 3.04 4.49
N LEU A 29 9.95 2.62 4.71
CA LEU A 29 9.56 1.79 5.85
C LEU A 29 10.29 0.46 5.88
N VAL A 30 10.32 -0.26 4.76
CA VAL A 30 11.03 -1.54 4.64
C VAL A 30 12.51 -1.38 4.96
N ASN A 31 13.13 -0.29 4.50
CA ASN A 31 14.53 -0.01 4.79
C ASN A 31 14.80 0.22 6.28
N VAL A 32 13.93 0.96 6.98
CA VAL A 32 14.05 1.13 8.43
C VAL A 32 13.81 -0.18 9.16
N ASN A 33 12.79 -0.93 8.75
CA ASN A 33 12.47 -2.24 9.33
C ASN A 33 13.65 -3.22 9.19
N ASN A 34 14.30 -3.27 8.02
CA ASN A 34 15.48 -4.11 7.80
C ASN A 34 16.65 -3.72 8.72
N LYS A 35 16.80 -2.43 9.06
CA LYS A 35 17.82 -2.00 10.03
C LYS A 35 17.46 -2.42 11.45
N ILE A 36 16.17 -2.38 11.81
CA ILE A 36 15.65 -2.87 13.09
C ILE A 36 15.91 -4.36 13.23
N SER A 37 15.52 -5.16 12.22
CA SER A 37 15.70 -6.62 12.23
C SER A 37 17.16 -7.03 12.42
N LYS A 38 18.12 -6.34 11.78
CA LYS A 38 19.55 -6.60 12.00
C LYS A 38 20.01 -6.39 13.45
N ILE A 39 19.42 -5.43 14.15
CA ILE A 39 19.72 -5.18 15.56
C ILE A 39 19.09 -6.28 16.42
N GLU A 40 17.86 -6.68 16.12
CA GLU A 40 17.16 -7.76 16.82
C GLU A 40 17.90 -9.10 16.65
N GLU A 41 18.31 -9.45 15.45
CA GLU A 41 19.16 -10.62 15.16
C GLU A 41 20.46 -10.60 15.97
N PHE A 42 21.11 -9.43 16.07
CA PHE A 42 22.31 -9.29 16.90
C PHE A 42 21.99 -9.54 18.39
N LEU A 43 20.90 -8.98 18.91
CA LEU A 43 20.50 -9.14 20.31
C LEU A 43 20.14 -10.59 20.64
N GLU A 44 19.45 -11.29 19.74
CA GLU A 44 19.17 -12.72 19.87
C GLU A 44 20.46 -13.54 19.82
N GLY A 45 21.38 -13.20 18.90
CA GLY A 45 22.67 -13.88 18.75
C GLY A 45 23.59 -13.78 19.96
N ILE A 46 23.45 -12.75 20.81
CA ILE A 46 24.18 -12.66 22.09
C ILE A 46 23.89 -13.88 22.96
N SER A 47 22.62 -14.28 23.08
CA SER A 47 22.20 -15.40 23.92
C SER A 47 22.82 -16.73 23.47
N ALA A 48 22.88 -16.96 22.15
CA ALA A 48 23.51 -18.13 21.55
C ALA A 48 25.04 -18.12 21.71
N GLY A 49 25.66 -16.93 21.71
CA GLY A 49 27.10 -16.74 21.90
C GLY A 49 27.58 -17.05 23.32
N LEU A 50 26.75 -16.80 24.34
CA LEU A 50 27.10 -17.05 25.75
C LEU A 50 27.42 -18.52 26.03
N ASN A 51 26.74 -19.46 25.36
CA ASN A 51 27.00 -20.90 25.50
C ASN A 51 28.42 -21.31 25.07
N LYS A 52 29.06 -20.54 24.19
CA LYS A 52 30.43 -20.80 23.70
C LYS A 52 31.51 -20.32 24.68
N LEU A 53 31.14 -19.56 25.72
CA LEU A 53 32.07 -19.01 26.72
C LEU A 53 32.40 -19.98 27.87
N ASN A 54 31.80 -21.17 27.90
CA ASN A 54 32.00 -22.13 28.99
C ASN A 54 33.43 -22.70 29.04
N ASN A 55 34.15 -22.70 27.92
CA ASN A 55 35.51 -23.25 27.81
C ASN A 55 36.61 -22.18 27.75
N MET A 56 36.26 -20.90 27.93
CA MET A 56 37.23 -19.79 27.94
C MET A 56 37.72 -19.49 29.36
N ASP A 57 38.95 -18.99 29.47
CA ASP A 57 39.47 -18.49 30.74
C ASP A 57 38.67 -17.26 31.23
N VAL A 58 38.73 -17.04 32.55
CA VAL A 58 37.93 -16.01 33.24
C VAL A 58 38.21 -14.61 32.71
N PHE A 59 39.45 -14.29 32.35
CA PHE A 59 39.84 -12.96 31.89
C PHE A 59 39.30 -12.69 30.48
N SER A 60 39.47 -13.63 29.56
CA SER A 60 38.90 -13.54 28.21
C SER A 60 37.38 -13.47 28.22
N LYS A 61 36.73 -14.24 29.12
CA LYS A 61 35.28 -14.22 29.31
C LYS A 61 34.80 -12.85 29.81
N GLY A 62 35.48 -12.26 30.79
CA GLY A 62 35.18 -10.92 31.30
C GLY A 62 35.27 -9.84 30.22
N ASN A 63 36.38 -9.78 29.49
CA ASN A 63 36.58 -8.80 28.42
C ASN A 63 35.51 -8.91 27.31
N TYR A 64 35.12 -10.13 26.95
CA TYR A 64 34.08 -10.34 25.94
C TYR A 64 32.69 -9.90 26.43
N LEU A 65 32.35 -10.18 27.70
CA LEU A 65 31.08 -9.75 28.29
C LEU A 65 31.01 -8.22 28.41
N ASP A 66 32.10 -7.56 28.77
CA ASP A 66 32.16 -6.09 28.81
C ASP A 66 31.98 -5.48 27.42
N TYR A 67 32.66 -6.03 26.41
CA TYR A 67 32.48 -5.63 25.02
C TYR A 67 31.03 -5.81 24.55
N LEU A 68 30.42 -6.96 24.82
CA LEU A 68 29.03 -7.24 24.45
C LEU A 68 28.06 -6.30 25.15
N THR A 69 28.26 -6.04 26.44
CA THR A 69 27.42 -5.13 27.24
C THR A 69 27.47 -3.71 26.68
N TYR A 70 28.68 -3.22 26.40
CA TYR A 70 28.87 -1.92 25.78
C TYR A 70 28.20 -1.82 24.40
N ARG A 71 28.42 -2.82 23.54
CA ARG A 71 27.84 -2.86 22.19
C ARG A 71 26.32 -2.97 22.22
N LYS A 72 25.75 -3.81 23.09
CA LYS A 72 24.31 -3.93 23.33
C LYS A 72 23.70 -2.59 23.71
N GLY A 73 24.34 -1.85 24.63
CA GLY A 73 23.88 -0.51 25.01
C GLY A 73 23.83 0.48 23.83
N LYS A 74 24.80 0.43 22.92
CA LYS A 74 24.79 1.25 21.69
C LYS A 74 23.68 0.85 20.71
N GLU A 75 23.51 -0.44 20.47
CA GLU A 75 22.49 -0.93 19.54
C GLU A 75 21.07 -0.65 20.04
N LEU A 76 20.81 -0.75 21.35
CA LEU A 76 19.51 -0.39 21.93
C LEU A 76 19.17 1.10 21.76
N LYS A 77 20.14 2.00 21.96
CA LYS A 77 19.95 3.44 21.69
C LYS A 77 19.67 3.72 20.21
N LYS A 78 20.29 2.94 19.31
CA LYS A 78 20.05 3.05 17.87
C LYS A 78 18.67 2.50 17.49
N LEU A 79 18.26 1.40 18.11
CA LEU A 79 16.94 0.79 17.92
C LEU A 79 15.82 1.76 18.31
N GLU A 80 15.94 2.45 19.43
CA GLU A 80 14.97 3.47 19.87
C GLU A 80 14.78 4.58 18.83
N LYS A 81 15.90 5.10 18.27
CA LYS A 81 15.85 6.08 17.18
C LYS A 81 15.19 5.54 15.92
N LEU A 82 15.51 4.30 15.55
CA LEU A 82 14.93 3.66 14.36
C LEU A 82 13.43 3.39 14.52
N LYS A 83 12.95 3.04 15.73
CA LYS A 83 11.52 2.89 16.01
C LYS A 83 10.77 4.21 15.83
N HIS A 84 11.31 5.30 16.37
CA HIS A 84 10.72 6.62 16.14
C HIS A 84 10.73 7.01 14.65
N GLU A 85 11.82 6.72 13.93
CA GLU A 85 11.92 6.96 12.50
C GLU A 85 10.89 6.12 11.71
N TYR A 86 10.69 4.86 12.12
CA TYR A 86 9.67 3.97 11.56
C TYR A 86 8.28 4.55 11.72
N ASP A 87 7.89 4.97 12.93
CA ASP A 87 6.56 5.53 13.20
C ASP A 87 6.28 6.76 12.31
N LYS A 88 7.29 7.64 12.17
CA LYS A 88 7.18 8.81 11.28
C LYS A 88 6.93 8.40 9.82
N TYR A 89 7.66 7.41 9.31
CA TYR A 89 7.43 6.93 7.94
C TYR A 89 6.11 6.17 7.79
N HIS A 90 5.64 5.53 8.86
CA HIS A 90 4.39 4.79 8.90
C HIS A 90 3.20 5.73 8.74
N ASP A 91 3.20 6.86 9.46
CA ASP A 91 2.19 7.90 9.33
C ASP A 91 2.13 8.48 7.90
N ILE A 92 3.30 8.74 7.30
CA ILE A 92 3.40 9.23 5.92
C ILE A 92 2.83 8.19 4.95
N TYR A 93 3.18 6.91 5.12
CA TYR A 93 2.66 5.82 4.30
C TYR A 93 1.14 5.71 4.41
N LEU A 94 0.58 5.72 5.63
CA LEU A 94 -0.86 5.62 5.85
C LEU A 94 -1.61 6.77 5.17
N LYS A 95 -1.09 7.99 5.26
CA LYS A 95 -1.66 9.14 4.58
C LYS A 95 -1.71 8.94 3.06
N LYS A 96 -0.59 8.54 2.47
CA LYS A 96 -0.50 8.28 1.01
C LYS A 96 -1.40 7.13 0.57
N TYR A 97 -1.47 6.06 1.36
CA TYR A 97 -2.38 4.94 1.12
C TYR A 97 -3.84 5.39 1.13
N GLY A 98 -4.25 6.19 2.11
CA GLY A 98 -5.60 6.76 2.17
C GLY A 98 -5.92 7.64 0.96
N GLU A 99 -4.95 8.45 0.51
CA GLU A 99 -5.09 9.26 -0.70
C GLU A 99 -5.21 8.43 -1.98
N GLU A 100 -4.44 7.35 -2.13
CA GLU A 100 -4.58 6.40 -3.23
C GLU A 100 -5.98 5.76 -3.23
N LYS A 101 -6.44 5.28 -2.07
CA LYS A 101 -7.76 4.63 -1.93
C LYS A 101 -8.92 5.54 -2.27
N LYS A 102 -8.85 6.83 -1.93
CA LYS A 102 -9.88 7.80 -2.33
C LYS A 102 -10.03 7.87 -3.85
N VAL A 103 -8.93 7.86 -4.60
CA VAL A 103 -8.95 7.91 -6.07
C VAL A 103 -9.47 6.59 -6.65
N ASP A 104 -9.06 5.45 -6.09
CA ASP A 104 -9.57 4.13 -6.49
C ASP A 104 -11.11 4.05 -6.35
N ILE A 105 -11.65 4.54 -5.22
CA ILE A 105 -13.10 4.61 -5.00
C ILE A 105 -13.78 5.51 -6.05
N LEU A 106 -13.21 6.68 -6.34
CA LEU A 106 -13.76 7.59 -7.36
C LEU A 106 -13.81 6.94 -8.75
N ILE A 107 -12.76 6.20 -9.14
CA ILE A 107 -12.73 5.47 -10.41
C ILE A 107 -13.82 4.40 -10.45
N LYS A 108 -14.01 3.65 -9.36
CA LYS A 108 -15.08 2.65 -9.24
C LYS A 108 -16.46 3.27 -9.41
N THR A 109 -16.77 4.32 -8.64
CA THR A 109 -18.05 5.02 -8.74
C THR A 109 -18.29 5.60 -10.13
N LEU A 110 -17.24 6.13 -10.78
CA LEU A 110 -17.34 6.63 -12.15
C LEU A 110 -17.62 5.52 -13.16
N ASN A 111 -16.98 4.36 -13.02
CA ASN A 111 -17.26 3.19 -13.86
C ASN A 111 -18.72 2.72 -13.71
N ASP A 112 -19.22 2.62 -12.48
CA ASP A 112 -20.61 2.23 -12.24
C ASP A 112 -21.59 3.21 -12.88
N THR A 113 -21.26 4.51 -12.84
CA THR A 113 -22.07 5.55 -13.48
C THR A 113 -22.07 5.41 -15.01
N ILE A 114 -20.90 5.19 -15.62
CA ILE A 114 -20.78 4.97 -17.08
C ILE A 114 -21.59 3.74 -17.51
N ILE A 115 -21.51 2.64 -16.75
CA ILE A 115 -22.27 1.41 -17.03
C ILE A 115 -23.77 1.68 -16.95
N LYS A 116 -24.24 2.37 -15.90
CA LYS A 116 -25.66 2.72 -15.74
C LYS A 116 -26.18 3.60 -16.89
N GLU A 117 -25.41 4.60 -17.31
CA GLU A 117 -25.78 5.43 -18.47
C GLU A 117 -25.89 4.61 -19.76
N LYS A 118 -24.95 3.68 -19.99
CA LYS A 118 -24.96 2.81 -21.16
C LYS A 118 -26.20 1.91 -21.19
N VAL A 119 -26.49 1.23 -20.09
CA VAL A 119 -27.69 0.38 -19.95
C VAL A 119 -28.97 1.18 -20.21
N LYS A 120 -29.06 2.40 -19.65
CA LYS A 120 -30.22 3.27 -19.87
C LYS A 120 -30.37 3.66 -21.35
N SER A 121 -29.27 3.99 -22.03
CA SER A 121 -29.32 4.35 -23.46
C SER A 121 -29.72 3.18 -24.36
N GLU A 122 -29.22 1.96 -24.07
CA GLU A 122 -29.57 0.75 -24.82
C GLU A 122 -31.04 0.36 -24.61
N SER A 123 -31.56 0.51 -23.38
CA SER A 123 -32.97 0.29 -23.07
C SER A 123 -33.88 1.23 -23.87
N LEU A 124 -33.56 2.54 -23.90
CA LEU A 124 -34.35 3.52 -24.64
C LEU A 124 -34.39 3.21 -26.15
N PHE A 125 -33.26 2.78 -26.72
CA PHE A 125 -33.18 2.41 -28.12
C PHE A 125 -34.02 1.16 -28.44
N LEU A 126 -34.03 0.18 -27.54
CA LEU A 126 -34.89 -1.00 -27.65
C LEU A 126 -36.37 -0.64 -27.59
N ASP A 127 -36.76 0.23 -26.64
CA ASP A 127 -38.14 0.71 -26.51
C ASP A 127 -38.59 1.44 -27.78
N GLU A 128 -37.74 2.31 -28.33
CA GLU A 128 -38.01 3.03 -29.58
C GLU A 128 -38.15 2.07 -30.77
N TYR A 129 -37.27 1.06 -30.88
CA TYR A 129 -37.34 0.03 -31.91
C TYR A 129 -38.63 -0.80 -31.82
N VAL A 130 -39.02 -1.23 -30.61
CA VAL A 130 -40.25 -1.98 -30.36
C VAL A 130 -41.47 -1.13 -30.74
N ASN A 131 -41.50 0.14 -30.31
CA ASN A 131 -42.58 1.06 -30.67
C ASN A 131 -42.68 1.26 -32.19
N TYR A 132 -41.55 1.48 -32.88
CA TYR A 132 -41.53 1.55 -34.35
C TYR A 132 -42.12 0.30 -35.01
N ARG A 133 -41.75 -0.90 -34.53
CA ARG A 133 -42.27 -2.17 -35.05
C ARG A 133 -43.77 -2.33 -34.83
N ILE A 134 -44.29 -1.91 -33.68
CA ILE A 134 -45.73 -1.91 -33.37
C ILE A 134 -46.47 -0.95 -34.30
N CYS A 135 -46.01 0.31 -34.39
CA CYS A 135 -46.62 1.33 -35.26
C CYS A 135 -46.64 0.89 -36.73
N LYS A 136 -45.55 0.30 -37.23
CA LYS A 136 -45.48 -0.22 -38.60
C LYS A 136 -46.49 -1.35 -38.87
N LYS A 137 -46.72 -2.24 -37.89
CA LYS A 137 -47.75 -3.29 -38.01
C LYS A 137 -49.17 -2.71 -38.02
N LEU A 138 -49.43 -1.69 -37.20
CA LEU A 138 -50.74 -1.03 -37.16
C LEU A 138 -51.05 -0.25 -38.44
N GLY A 139 -50.07 0.44 -39.02
CA GLY A 139 -50.23 1.19 -40.27
C GLY A 139 -50.38 0.32 -41.53
N ASN A 140 -49.92 -0.93 -41.50
CA ASN A 140 -50.07 -1.89 -42.60
C ASN A 140 -51.38 -2.72 -42.53
N ASN A 141 -52.20 -2.52 -41.49
CA ASN A 141 -53.51 -3.17 -41.32
C ASN A 141 -54.69 -2.28 -41.75
N GLN A 142 -54.42 -1.22 -42.53
CA GLN A 142 -55.40 -0.42 -43.29
C GLN A 142 -55.29 -0.77 -44.78
#